data_AF-A0AA95H7T3-F1
#
_entry.id   AF-A0AA95H7T3-F1
#
_cell.length_a   1.000
_cell.length_b   1.000
_cell.length_c   1.000
_cell.angle_alpha   90.00
_cell.angle_beta   90.00
_cell.angle_gamma   90.00
#
_symmetry.space_group_name_H-M   'P 1'
#
loop_
_entity.id
_entity.type
_entity.pdbx_description
1 polymer ?
#
loop_
_entity_poly.entity_id
_entity_poly.type
_entity_poly.pdbx_seq_one_letter_code
_entity_poly.pdbx_strand_id
1 'polypeptide(L)'
;MTYNPDIHHRRSIRVPDYDYSQAGYYFITICVQNRDCLLGEIKDGSMQLNAAGQMVCQWFDELENKFPHLKNNAFVCMPNHIHLVVQILSEPRQGQTHRSTPTGGSVSIPQVVQWFKTMTSNAYIKGVKNHHWQPFYGKLWQRNYWEHIVWDDKNLLFIRDYIINNPKTWENDVLNPTHQ
;
A
#
# COMPACT_ATOMS: atom_id res chain seq x y z
N MET A 1 -21.89 -5.35 17.93
CA MET A 1 -22.51 -5.99 16.75
C MET A 1 -22.02 -7.42 16.68
N THR A 2 -22.93 -8.39 16.75
CA THR A 2 -22.65 -9.82 16.63
C THR A 2 -22.38 -10.17 15.17
N TYR A 3 -21.30 -10.89 14.90
CA TYR A 3 -20.89 -11.30 13.56
C TYR A 3 -21.92 -12.29 12.97
N ASN A 4 -22.56 -11.93 11.86
CA ASN A 4 -23.45 -12.81 11.10
C ASN A 4 -22.75 -13.27 9.79
N PRO A 5 -22.36 -14.55 9.68
CA PRO A 5 -21.63 -15.07 8.53
C PRO A 5 -22.44 -15.13 7.22
N ASP A 6 -23.78 -15.10 7.29
CA ASP A 6 -24.68 -15.16 6.10
C ASP A 6 -24.82 -13.81 5.38
N ILE A 7 -24.43 -12.71 6.04
CA ILE A 7 -24.41 -11.36 5.46
C ILE A 7 -22.98 -10.82 5.28
N HIS A 8 -22.00 -11.40 5.96
CA HIS A 8 -20.59 -11.04 5.87
C HIS A 8 -19.79 -12.08 5.09
N HIS A 9 -20.18 -12.30 3.83
CA HIS A 9 -19.37 -13.06 2.88
C HIS A 9 -18.07 -12.33 2.59
N ARG A 10 -17.02 -12.68 3.34
CA ARG A 10 -15.65 -12.28 3.05
C ARG A 10 -15.21 -12.99 1.76
N ARG A 11 -15.45 -12.37 0.61
CA ARG A 11 -14.78 -12.77 -0.63
C ARG A 11 -13.33 -12.30 -0.55
N SER A 12 -12.41 -13.25 -0.40
CA SER A 12 -10.98 -12.96 -0.54
C SER A 12 -10.69 -12.65 -2.00
N ILE A 13 -10.03 -11.53 -2.26
CA ILE A 13 -9.47 -11.21 -3.58
C ILE A 13 -8.15 -11.96 -3.84
N ARG A 14 -7.57 -12.58 -2.80
CA ARG A 14 -6.29 -13.28 -2.91
C ARG A 14 -6.44 -14.53 -3.74
N VAL A 15 -5.43 -14.81 -4.55
CA VAL A 15 -5.31 -16.07 -5.27
C VAL A 15 -5.26 -17.19 -4.23
N PRO A 16 -6.16 -18.20 -4.30
CA PRO A 16 -6.14 -19.33 -3.39
C PRO A 16 -4.77 -20.02 -3.40
N ASP A 17 -4.31 -20.42 -2.21
CA ASP A 17 -3.07 -21.18 -2.00
C ASP A 17 -1.77 -20.50 -2.51
N TYR A 18 -1.82 -19.23 -2.90
CA TYR A 18 -0.64 -18.46 -3.26
C TYR A 18 0.10 -17.95 -2.01
N ASP A 19 1.41 -18.13 -1.96
CA ASP A 19 2.27 -17.62 -0.90
C ASP A 19 2.79 -16.23 -1.25
N TYR A 20 2.21 -15.22 -0.60
CA TYR A 20 2.56 -13.80 -0.74
C TYR A 20 3.88 -13.40 -0.06
N SER A 21 4.71 -14.37 0.33
CA SER A 21 6.13 -14.18 0.68
C SER A 21 7.10 -14.58 -0.44
N GLN A 22 6.59 -15.19 -1.53
CA GLN A 22 7.43 -15.57 -2.65
C GLN A 22 8.02 -14.36 -3.37
N ALA A 23 9.21 -14.55 -3.95
CA ALA A 23 9.85 -13.55 -4.77
C ALA A 23 9.01 -13.21 -6.00
N GLY A 24 8.96 -11.92 -6.36
CA GLY A 24 8.14 -11.42 -7.44
C GLY A 24 7.65 -10.00 -7.20
N TYR A 25 6.89 -9.48 -8.17
CA TYR A 25 6.31 -8.15 -8.13
C TYR A 25 4.86 -8.20 -7.65
N TYR A 26 4.50 -7.23 -6.82
CA TYR A 26 3.17 -7.11 -6.22
C TYR A 26 2.66 -5.69 -6.39
N PHE A 27 1.52 -5.53 -7.07
CA PHE A 27 0.80 -4.27 -7.17
C PHE A 27 -0.25 -4.20 -6.07
N ILE A 28 -0.25 -3.12 -5.29
CA ILE A 28 -1.06 -2.96 -4.09
C ILE A 28 -1.78 -1.61 -4.15
N THR A 29 -3.05 -1.59 -3.71
CA THR A 29 -3.84 -0.37 -3.52
C THR A 29 -4.32 -0.29 -2.07
N ILE A 30 -4.05 0.84 -1.40
CA ILE A 30 -4.46 1.08 -0.03
C ILE A 30 -5.29 2.37 0.04
N CYS A 31 -6.55 2.26 0.46
CA CYS A 31 -7.46 3.40 0.55
C CYS A 31 -7.56 3.96 1.96
N VAL A 32 -7.62 5.29 2.07
CA VAL A 32 -8.04 6.01 3.27
C VAL A 32 -9.46 5.58 3.63
N GLN A 33 -9.74 5.50 4.93
CA GLN A 33 -11.06 5.17 5.45
C GLN A 33 -12.11 6.13 4.88
N ASN A 34 -13.28 5.60 4.49
CA ASN A 34 -14.36 6.34 3.82
C ASN A 34 -13.95 7.06 2.52
N ARG A 35 -12.73 6.80 2.02
CA ARG A 35 -12.16 7.49 0.86
C ARG A 35 -12.02 9.01 1.07
N ASP A 36 -11.83 9.44 2.32
CA ASP A 36 -11.61 10.85 2.65
C ASP A 36 -10.31 11.37 1.97
N CYS A 37 -10.38 12.54 1.33
CA CYS A 37 -9.24 13.17 0.65
C CYS A 37 -8.26 13.83 1.63
N LEU A 38 -7.58 13.02 2.44
CA LEU A 38 -6.71 13.47 3.54
C LEU A 38 -5.25 13.70 3.13
N LEU A 39 -4.84 13.24 1.96
CA LEU A 39 -3.43 13.21 1.53
C LEU A 39 -3.05 14.35 0.58
N GLY A 40 -4.04 15.14 0.15
CA GLY A 40 -3.86 16.24 -0.79
C GLY A 40 -5.06 16.36 -1.72
N GLU A 41 -4.84 16.97 -2.88
CA GLU A 41 -5.86 17.21 -3.89
C GLU A 41 -5.27 17.08 -5.30
N ILE A 42 -6.12 16.85 -6.30
CA ILE A 42 -5.70 16.95 -7.70
C ILE A 42 -6.05 18.35 -8.20
N LYS A 43 -5.06 19.05 -8.77
CA LYS A 43 -5.24 20.33 -9.49
C LYS A 43 -4.59 20.22 -10.85
N ASP A 44 -5.34 20.54 -11.90
CA ASP A 44 -4.89 20.50 -13.30
C ASP A 44 -4.24 19.14 -13.69
N GLY A 45 -4.89 18.04 -13.29
CA GLY A 45 -4.42 16.67 -13.56
C GLY A 45 -3.15 16.26 -12.81
N SER A 46 -2.71 17.06 -11.83
CA SER A 46 -1.50 16.82 -11.04
C SER A 46 -1.82 16.68 -9.56
N MET A 47 -1.17 15.72 -8.90
CA MET A 47 -1.29 15.55 -7.46
C MET A 47 -0.56 16.66 -6.70
N GLN A 48 -1.31 17.41 -5.90
CA GLN A 48 -0.79 18.38 -4.94
C GLN A 48 -0.83 17.75 -3.54
N LEU A 49 0.32 17.22 -3.11
CA LEU A 49 0.44 16.61 -1.79
C LEU A 49 0.39 17.67 -0.70
N ASN A 50 -0.39 17.40 0.34
CA ASN A 50 -0.27 18.13 1.60
C ASN A 50 0.81 17.50 2.49
N ALA A 51 1.03 18.03 3.70
CA ALA A 51 2.03 17.49 4.64
C ALA A 51 1.79 16.02 5.01
N ALA A 52 0.54 15.56 5.06
CA ALA A 52 0.21 14.17 5.33
C ALA A 52 0.51 13.26 4.13
N GLY A 53 0.22 13.71 2.90
CA GLY A 53 0.60 13.02 1.67
C GLY A 53 2.11 12.88 1.53
N GLN A 54 2.87 13.95 1.83
CA GLN A 54 4.32 13.93 1.85
C GLN A 54 4.87 12.94 2.89
N MET A 55 4.29 12.91 4.09
CA MET A 55 4.63 11.92 5.12
C MET A 55 4.39 10.49 4.64
N VAL A 56 3.29 10.25 3.91
CA VAL A 56 2.99 8.93 3.34
C VAL A 56 4.04 8.52 2.30
N CYS A 57 4.49 9.44 1.43
CA CYS A 57 5.59 9.18 0.50
C CYS A 57 6.89 8.82 1.22
N GLN A 58 7.25 9.54 2.28
CA GLN A 58 8.46 9.27 3.06
C GLN A 58 8.47 7.87 3.69
N TRP A 59 7.33 7.41 4.21
CA TRP A 59 7.23 6.05 4.75
C TRP A 59 7.26 4.96 3.67
N PHE A 60 6.94 5.31 2.42
CA PHE A 60 7.12 4.39 1.30
C PHE A 60 8.61 4.19 1.03
N ASP A 61 9.38 5.28 0.98
CA ASP A 61 10.84 5.21 0.81
C ASP A 61 11.52 4.41 1.93
N GLU A 62 11.01 4.50 3.16
CA GLU A 62 11.53 3.76 4.33
C GLU A 62 11.26 2.24 4.27
N LEU A 63 10.42 1.76 3.34
CA LEU A 63 10.15 0.33 3.21
C LEU A 63 11.41 -0.49 2.92
N GLU A 64 12.31 -0.01 2.05
CA GLU A 64 13.55 -0.73 1.74
C GLU A 64 14.50 -0.81 2.94
N ASN A 65 14.52 0.24 3.78
CA ASN A 65 15.30 0.24 5.02
C ASN A 65 14.73 -0.76 6.03
N LYS A 66 13.40 -0.83 6.13
CA LYS A 66 12.72 -1.74 7.05
C LYS A 66 12.80 -3.21 6.62
N PHE A 67 12.71 -3.46 5.32
CA PHE A 67 12.63 -4.79 4.71
C PHE A 67 13.77 -4.96 3.69
N PRO A 68 14.95 -5.46 4.10
CA PRO A 68 16.14 -5.52 3.23
C PRO A 68 15.97 -6.35 1.94
N HIS A 69 15.00 -7.28 1.93
CA HIS A 69 14.67 -8.11 0.77
C HIS A 69 13.48 -7.57 -0.06
N LEU A 70 13.08 -6.33 0.20
CA LEU A 70 12.04 -5.62 -0.55
C LEU A 70 12.68 -4.51 -1.37
N LYS A 71 12.22 -4.35 -2.62
CA LYS A 71 12.56 -3.21 -3.47
C LYS A 71 11.31 -2.43 -3.83
N ASN A 72 11.39 -1.12 -3.68
CA ASN A 72 10.39 -0.19 -4.16
C ASN A 72 10.51 -0.07 -5.68
N ASN A 73 9.38 -0.03 -6.36
CA ASN A 73 9.38 -0.09 -7.82
C ASN A 73 8.57 1.03 -8.47
N ALA A 74 7.33 1.24 -8.02
CA ALA A 74 6.48 2.33 -8.49
C ALA A 74 5.56 2.76 -7.35
N PHE A 75 5.22 4.04 -7.31
CA PHE A 75 4.36 4.57 -6.27
C PHE A 75 3.64 5.82 -6.78
N VAL A 76 2.36 5.95 -6.42
CA VAL A 76 1.66 7.23 -6.48
C VAL A 76 0.79 7.38 -5.24
N CYS A 77 0.82 8.58 -4.68
CA CYS A 77 -0.08 9.00 -3.63
C CYS A 77 -1.20 9.83 -4.28
N MET A 78 -2.44 9.42 -4.05
CA MET A 78 -3.65 10.08 -4.53
C MET A 78 -4.35 10.75 -3.34
N PRO A 79 -5.34 11.64 -3.55
CA PRO A 79 -5.98 12.37 -2.46
C PRO A 79 -6.46 11.49 -1.30
N ASN A 80 -6.96 10.28 -1.61
CA ASN A 80 -7.59 9.38 -0.65
C ASN A 80 -7.11 7.91 -0.72
N HIS A 81 -6.08 7.62 -1.51
CA HIS A 81 -5.54 6.26 -1.61
C HIS A 81 -4.10 6.31 -2.13
N ILE A 82 -3.43 5.17 -2.09
CA ILE A 82 -2.11 5.01 -2.70
C ILE A 82 -2.09 3.76 -3.56
N HIS A 83 -1.27 3.81 -4.58
CA HIS A 83 -0.91 2.67 -5.43
C HIS A 83 0.59 2.46 -5.31
N LEU A 84 1.02 1.21 -5.09
CA LEU A 84 2.43 0.87 -5.00
C LEU A 84 2.74 -0.46 -5.67
N VAL A 85 3.90 -0.54 -6.29
CA VAL A 85 4.53 -1.79 -6.72
C VAL A 85 5.78 -1.99 -5.88
N VAL A 86 5.86 -3.16 -5.26
CA VAL A 86 7.05 -3.64 -4.55
C VAL A 86 7.50 -4.97 -5.12
N GLN A 87 8.78 -5.27 -4.99
CA GLN A 87 9.37 -6.53 -5.38
C GLN A 87 9.93 -7.22 -4.15
N ILE A 88 9.50 -8.46 -3.90
CA ILE A 88 10.19 -9.35 -2.98
C ILE A 88 11.33 -9.99 -3.76
N LEU A 89 12.56 -9.85 -3.27
CA LEU A 89 13.74 -10.44 -3.87
C LEU A 89 13.89 -11.90 -3.45
N SER A 90 14.30 -12.75 -4.38
CA SER A 90 14.73 -14.11 -4.04
C SER A 90 15.96 -14.03 -3.15
N GLU A 91 15.98 -14.78 -2.04
CA GLU A 91 17.22 -14.95 -1.30
C GLU A 91 18.24 -15.70 -2.18
N PRO A 92 19.53 -15.32 -2.15
CA PRO A 92 20.57 -16.15 -2.73
C PRO A 92 20.49 -17.52 -2.06
N ARG A 93 20.39 -18.60 -2.84
CA ARG A 93 20.55 -19.96 -2.34
C ARG A 93 22.00 -20.13 -1.84
N GLN A 94 22.31 -19.68 -0.62
CA GLN A 94 23.54 -20.10 0.03
C GLN A 94 23.39 -21.59 0.34
N GLY A 95 24.36 -22.37 -0.14
CA GLY A 95 24.39 -23.82 -0.02
C GLY A 95 24.13 -24.25 1.42
N GLN A 96 23.37 -25.34 1.55
CA GLN A 96 23.02 -25.95 2.83
C GLN A 96 24.28 -26.18 3.68
N THR A 97 24.48 -25.37 4.72
CA THR A 97 25.26 -25.74 5.89
C THR A 97 24.50 -25.32 7.15
N HIS A 98 24.60 -26.20 8.14
CA HIS A 98 23.72 -26.29 9.30
C HIS A 98 23.73 -25.06 10.21
N ARG A 99 22.55 -24.79 10.80
CA ARG A 99 22.29 -23.99 12.02
C ARG A 99 22.62 -22.49 11.92
N SER A 100 21.75 -21.78 11.21
CA SER A 100 21.49 -20.36 11.49
C SER A 100 20.14 -20.25 12.18
N THR A 101 20.12 -19.65 13.36
CA THR A 101 18.91 -19.14 14.02
C THR A 101 18.06 -18.35 13.02
N PRO A 102 16.71 -18.49 13.00
CA PRO A 102 15.85 -17.75 12.10
C PRO A 102 15.69 -16.31 12.58
N THR A 103 16.75 -15.51 12.46
CA THR A 103 16.75 -14.08 12.82
C THR A 103 16.44 -13.16 11.63
N GLY A 104 15.86 -13.70 10.56
CA GLY A 104 15.27 -12.94 9.46
C GLY A 104 14.03 -13.68 8.97
N GLY A 105 12.87 -13.37 9.53
CA GLY A 105 11.62 -13.93 9.03
C GLY A 105 11.39 -13.48 7.58
N SER A 106 10.99 -14.40 6.70
CA SER A 106 10.65 -14.11 5.31
C SER A 106 9.65 -12.94 5.25
N VAL A 107 9.98 -11.90 4.48
CA VAL A 107 9.07 -10.76 4.26
C VAL A 107 7.84 -11.23 3.48
N SER A 108 6.64 -10.80 3.89
CA SER A 108 5.40 -11.05 3.15
C SER A 108 4.63 -9.76 2.91
N ILE A 109 3.86 -9.69 1.81
CA ILE A 109 3.04 -8.52 1.50
C ILE A 109 2.09 -8.12 2.63
N PRO A 110 1.41 -9.05 3.34
CA PRO A 110 0.58 -8.69 4.48
C PRO A 110 1.37 -7.99 5.61
N GLN A 111 2.61 -8.44 5.89
CA GLN A 111 3.46 -7.80 6.89
C GLN A 111 3.92 -6.40 6.46
N VAL A 112 4.30 -6.24 5.19
CA VAL A 112 4.69 -4.95 4.60
C VAL A 112 3.54 -3.95 4.73
N VAL A 113 2.33 -4.33 4.29
CA VAL A 113 1.14 -3.46 4.37
C VAL A 113 0.75 -3.16 5.81
N GLN A 114 0.81 -4.14 6.71
CA GLN A 114 0.52 -3.94 8.13
C GLN A 114 1.48 -2.92 8.75
N TRP A 115 2.78 -3.09 8.53
CA TRP A 115 3.80 -2.17 9.04
C TRP A 115 3.59 -0.77 8.49
N PHE A 116 3.43 -0.65 7.16
CA PHE A 116 3.22 0.63 6.49
C PHE A 116 1.99 1.37 7.03
N LYS A 117 0.83 0.70 7.13
CA LYS A 117 -0.40 1.27 7.69
C LYS A 117 -0.20 1.71 9.15
N THR A 118 0.57 0.95 9.93
CA THR A 118 0.84 1.28 11.34
C THR A 118 1.70 2.54 11.46
N MET A 119 2.81 2.61 10.71
CA MET A 119 3.74 3.74 10.78
C MET A 119 3.08 5.03 10.31
N THR A 120 2.40 4.99 9.17
CA THR A 120 1.68 6.15 8.62
C THR A 120 0.54 6.59 9.52
N SER A 121 -0.23 5.67 10.12
CA SER A 121 -1.29 6.04 11.07
C SER A 121 -0.72 6.73 12.32
N ASN A 122 0.37 6.20 12.88
CA ASN A 122 1.01 6.79 14.05
C ASN A 122 1.59 8.18 13.74
N ALA A 123 2.23 8.34 12.59
CA ALA A 123 2.73 9.63 12.13
C ALA A 123 1.59 10.63 11.88
N TYR A 124 0.49 10.19 11.27
CA TYR A 124 -0.70 11.02 11.05
C TYR A 124 -1.31 11.49 12.36
N ILE A 125 -1.45 10.62 13.36
CA ILE A 125 -1.95 10.99 14.70
C ILE A 125 -1.07 12.07 15.33
N LYS A 126 0.26 11.99 15.18
CA LYS A 126 1.17 13.06 15.63
C LYS A 126 0.95 14.36 14.84
N GLY A 127 0.73 14.26 13.53
CA GLY A 127 0.38 15.39 12.67
C GLY A 127 -0.90 16.12 13.10
N VAL A 128 -1.95 15.37 13.45
CA VAL A 128 -3.19 15.95 13.98
C VAL A 128 -2.92 16.68 15.30
N LYS A 129 -2.14 16.08 16.21
CA LYS A 129 -1.86 16.65 17.54
C LYS A 129 -0.95 17.89 17.51
N ASN A 130 0.05 17.90 16.63
CA ASN A 130 1.16 18.85 16.70
C ASN A 130 1.20 19.82 15.51
N HIS A 131 0.54 19.48 14.40
CA HIS A 131 0.68 20.18 13.12
C HIS A 131 -0.67 20.53 12.48
N HIS A 132 -1.77 20.46 13.25
CA HIS A 132 -3.12 20.84 12.82
C HIS A 132 -3.60 20.14 11.54
N TRP A 133 -3.16 18.90 11.30
CA TRP A 133 -3.71 18.10 10.20
C TRP A 133 -5.18 17.79 10.45
N GLN A 134 -5.95 17.66 9.36
CA GLN A 134 -7.35 17.29 9.44
C GLN A 134 -7.51 15.96 10.20
N PRO A 135 -8.34 15.88 11.25
CA PRO A 135 -8.54 14.63 11.97
C PRO A 135 -9.30 13.61 11.12
N PHE A 136 -9.07 12.33 11.38
CA PHE A 136 -9.87 11.23 10.84
C PHE A 136 -10.62 10.52 11.97
N TYR A 137 -11.74 9.87 11.64
CA TYR A 137 -12.56 9.15 12.62
C TYR A 137 -12.21 7.67 12.66
N GLY A 138 -11.80 7.19 13.83
CA GLY A 138 -11.52 5.77 14.07
C GLY A 138 -10.19 5.29 13.49
N LYS A 139 -10.11 5.09 12.17
CA LYS A 139 -8.94 4.53 11.47
C LYS A 139 -8.57 5.37 10.26
N LEU A 140 -7.27 5.55 10.02
CA LEU A 140 -6.79 6.27 8.84
C LEU A 140 -7.04 5.47 7.56
N TRP A 141 -6.71 4.18 7.57
CA TRP A 141 -6.81 3.30 6.41
C TRP A 141 -8.00 2.35 6.53
N GLN A 142 -8.57 1.98 5.39
CA GLN A 142 -9.51 0.86 5.32
C GLN A 142 -8.87 -0.42 5.88
N ARG A 143 -9.71 -1.30 6.44
CA ARG A 143 -9.25 -2.58 7.03
C ARG A 143 -8.49 -3.44 6.01
N ASN A 144 -9.09 -3.63 4.85
CA ASN A 144 -8.49 -4.41 3.77
C ASN A 144 -7.65 -3.51 2.85
N TYR A 145 -6.99 -4.15 1.89
CA TYR A 145 -6.29 -3.51 0.80
C TYR A 145 -6.46 -4.42 -0.43
N TRP A 146 -6.28 -3.87 -1.62
CA TRP A 146 -6.27 -4.66 -2.84
C TRP A 146 -4.85 -5.01 -3.23
N GLU A 147 -4.61 -6.22 -3.72
CA GLU A 147 -3.30 -6.66 -4.19
C GLU A 147 -3.44 -7.56 -5.41
N HIS A 148 -2.45 -7.51 -6.30
CA HIS A 148 -2.35 -8.30 -7.52
C HIS A 148 -0.90 -8.71 -7.77
N ILE A 149 -0.72 -9.98 -8.12
CA ILE A 149 0.59 -10.55 -8.47
C ILE A 149 0.91 -10.15 -9.90
N VAL A 150 2.10 -9.60 -10.13
CA VAL A 150 2.55 -9.16 -11.45
C VAL A 150 3.49 -10.22 -12.03
N TRP A 151 2.97 -10.96 -13.02
CA TRP A 151 3.59 -12.19 -13.51
C TRP A 151 4.70 -11.99 -14.53
N ASP A 152 4.75 -10.85 -15.22
CA ASP A 152 5.72 -10.58 -16.27
C ASP A 152 6.04 -9.08 -16.41
N ASP A 153 7.14 -8.80 -17.11
CA ASP A 153 7.67 -7.45 -17.30
C ASP A 153 6.73 -6.55 -18.11
N LYS A 154 5.94 -7.11 -19.04
CA LYS A 154 4.98 -6.34 -19.84
C LYS A 154 3.87 -5.80 -18.95
N ASN A 155 3.30 -6.65 -18.10
CA ASN A 155 2.32 -6.27 -17.08
C ASN A 155 2.91 -5.27 -16.08
N LEU A 156 4.17 -5.45 -15.68
CA LEU A 156 4.85 -4.48 -14.81
C LEU A 156 4.96 -3.09 -15.46
N LEU A 157 5.32 -3.01 -16.74
CA LEU A 157 5.39 -1.75 -17.47
C LEU A 157 4.02 -1.06 -17.57
N PHE A 158 2.95 -1.81 -17.86
CA PHE A 158 1.59 -1.26 -17.86
C PHE A 158 1.16 -0.72 -16.50
N ILE A 159 1.45 -1.45 -15.42
CA ILE A 159 1.10 -1.01 -14.07
C ILE A 159 1.90 0.24 -13.69
N ARG A 160 3.18 0.33 -14.06
CA ARG A 160 4.00 1.54 -13.87
C ARG A 160 3.40 2.74 -14.59
N ASP A 161 3.02 2.57 -15.85
CA ASP A 161 2.40 3.64 -16.65
C ASP A 161 1.04 4.07 -16.06
N TYR A 162 0.21 3.10 -15.65
CA TYR A 162 -1.02 3.36 -14.92
C TYR A 162 -0.77 4.20 -13.66
N ILE A 163 0.20 3.80 -12.81
CA ILE A 163 0.53 4.50 -11.57
C ILE A 163 0.96 5.95 -11.84
N ILE A 164 1.83 6.16 -12.81
CA ILE A 164 2.35 7.50 -13.14
C ILE A 164 1.25 8.42 -13.69
N ASN A 165 0.32 7.86 -14.47
CA ASN A 165 -0.74 8.64 -15.11
C ASN A 165 -2.03 8.73 -14.27
N ASN A 166 -2.15 7.98 -13.17
CA ASN A 166 -3.37 7.94 -12.35
C ASN A 166 -3.84 9.33 -11.84
N PRO A 167 -2.97 10.28 -11.45
CA PRO A 167 -3.40 11.64 -11.11
C PRO A 167 -4.17 12.35 -12.23
N LYS A 168 -3.80 12.11 -13.50
CA LYS A 168 -4.47 12.72 -14.67
C LYS A 168 -5.85 12.13 -14.92
N THR A 169 -6.09 10.91 -14.44
CA THR A 169 -7.35 10.19 -14.62
C THR A 169 -8.26 10.26 -13.40
N TRP A 170 -7.93 11.09 -12.40
CA TRP A 170 -8.64 11.16 -11.12
C TRP A 170 -10.15 11.40 -11.23
N GLU A 171 -10.58 12.22 -12.19
CA GLU A 171 -12.01 12.47 -12.42
C GLU A 171 -12.79 11.21 -12.81
N ASN A 172 -12.11 10.24 -13.45
CA ASN A 172 -12.69 8.96 -13.88
C ASN A 172 -12.33 7.81 -12.93
N ASP A 173 -11.63 8.08 -11.84
CA ASP A 173 -11.18 7.05 -10.89
C ASP A 173 -12.37 6.53 -10.07
N VAL A 174 -12.56 5.21 -10.04
CA VAL A 174 -13.64 4.55 -9.28
C VAL A 174 -13.53 4.74 -7.77
N LEU A 175 -12.36 5.13 -7.27
CA LEU A 175 -12.08 5.47 -5.88
C LEU A 175 -12.32 6.95 -5.57
N ASN A 176 -12.65 7.77 -6.57
CA ASN A 176 -13.00 9.18 -6.38
C ASN A 176 -14.32 9.30 -5.57
N PRO A 177 -14.36 10.08 -4.48
CA PRO A 177 -15.54 10.20 -3.64
C PRO A 177 -16.76 10.80 -4.34
N THR A 178 -16.60 11.53 -5.44
CA THR A 178 -17.72 12.14 -6.17
C THR A 178 -18.60 11.12 -6.90
N HIS A 179 -18.16 9.86 -6.99
CA HIS A 179 -18.87 8.77 -7.68
C HIS A 179 -19.61 7.82 -6.72
N GLN A 180 -19.73 8.18 -5.44
CA GLN A 180 -20.37 7.37 -4.39
C GLN A 180 -21.70 7.95 -3.91
#